data_AF-A0A1F8KI09-F1
#
_entry.id   AF-A0A1F8KI09-F1
#
_cell.length_a   1.000
_cell.length_b   1.000
_cell.length_c   1.000
_cell.angle_alpha   90.00
_cell.angle_beta   90.00
_cell.angle_gamma   90.00
#
_symmetry.space_group_name_H-M   'P 1'
#
loop_
_entity.id
_entity.type
_entity.pdbx_description
1 polymer ?
#
loop_
_entity_poly.entity_id
_entity_poly.type
_entity_poly.pdbx_seq_one_letter_code
_entity_poly.pdbx_strand_id
1 'polypeptide(L)'
;MPIPDKVQLSGYLHEYQGWNNCGPATLAMALSFWGWEGSQYDIASEVKPYTGDKNVMPFEMADYIETHTDFSVIVRMGGELDLLKRLIAAGYPVIIEKGFEDSKFNGWMGHYELITGFDNDTHRFTAQDSYMGPNIQIPFETLESYWRAFNFTYLVVYPVEQELDVISVLAYQAEKIFADQFAAQKASEEISYLTDRDLFFAWFNRGSSLVILQDYTNAASAYDQAFALYPSIQEEARPWRMMWYQTGPYWAYYYTGRYQDVIDLATTTLDNMSEPVLEESYFWRALAKEALGDINGASDDLRQSLVYHPGFEPVLSHLQKLGISTSTP
;
A
#
# COMPACT_ATOMS: atom_id res chain seq x y z
N MET A 1 9.05 29.02 2.60
CA MET A 1 9.50 29.49 3.93
C MET A 1 10.51 28.50 4.47
N PRO A 2 11.48 28.89 5.32
CA PRO A 2 12.34 27.92 5.99
C PRO A 2 11.48 26.97 6.81
N ILE A 3 11.76 25.66 6.71
CA ILE A 3 11.09 24.63 7.51
C ILE A 3 11.53 24.84 8.97
N PRO A 4 10.62 24.92 9.96
CA PRO A 4 10.99 25.01 11.37
C PRO A 4 11.82 23.80 11.81
N ASP A 5 12.67 23.95 12.83
CA ASP A 5 13.49 22.83 13.32
C ASP A 5 12.67 21.72 13.99
N LYS A 6 11.49 22.08 14.51
CA LYS A 6 10.56 21.16 15.15
C LYS A 6 9.12 21.57 14.89
N VAL A 7 8.27 20.60 14.59
CA VAL A 7 6.82 20.78 14.44
C VAL A 7 6.09 19.61 15.11
N GLN A 8 5.01 19.91 15.81
CA GLN A 8 4.07 18.91 16.32
C GLN A 8 2.65 19.42 16.06
N LEU A 9 1.93 18.72 15.20
CA LEU A 9 0.51 18.95 14.98
C LEU A 9 -0.30 18.42 16.17
N SER A 10 -1.47 19.01 16.38
CA SER A 10 -2.42 18.65 17.43
C SER A 10 -3.85 18.79 16.90
N GLY A 11 -4.83 18.12 17.50
CA GLY A 11 -6.24 18.20 17.09
C GLY A 11 -6.79 16.94 16.45
N TYR A 12 -5.94 15.92 16.23
CA TYR A 12 -6.38 14.57 15.89
C TYR A 12 -6.83 13.81 17.15
N LEU A 13 -7.71 12.83 16.95
CA LEU A 13 -8.12 11.85 17.93
C LEU A 13 -7.38 10.54 17.63
N HIS A 14 -6.63 10.01 18.61
CA HIS A 14 -5.99 8.70 18.47
C HIS A 14 -7.04 7.58 18.58
N GLU A 15 -6.89 6.57 17.73
CA GLU A 15 -7.74 5.39 17.72
C GLU A 15 -6.88 4.11 17.64
N TYR A 16 -7.13 3.14 18.52
CA TYR A 16 -6.50 1.82 18.44
C TYR A 16 -7.23 0.95 17.40
N GLN A 17 -6.48 0.25 16.56
CA GLN A 17 -7.07 -0.61 15.54
C GLN A 17 -7.80 -1.82 16.14
N GLY A 18 -8.90 -2.19 15.48
CA GLY A 18 -9.49 -3.52 15.55
C GLY A 18 -8.73 -4.54 14.70
N TRP A 19 -9.34 -5.70 14.51
CA TRP A 19 -8.76 -6.80 13.75
C TRP A 19 -8.52 -6.42 12.28
N ASN A 20 -7.25 -6.42 11.85
CA ASN A 20 -6.82 -6.00 10.50
C ASN A 20 -7.37 -4.63 10.06
N ASN A 21 -7.49 -3.67 10.98
CA ASN A 21 -8.02 -2.34 10.69
C ASN A 21 -6.95 -1.24 10.74
N CYS A 22 -5.66 -1.55 10.52
CA CYS A 22 -4.60 -0.54 10.56
C CYS A 22 -4.85 0.62 9.57
N GLY A 23 -5.27 0.32 8.33
CA GLY A 23 -5.68 1.32 7.34
C GLY A 23 -6.86 2.17 7.81
N PRO A 24 -8.05 1.57 8.05
CA PRO A 24 -9.23 2.29 8.53
C PRO A 24 -9.00 3.13 9.79
N ALA A 25 -8.28 2.60 10.79
CA ALA A 25 -7.98 3.34 12.02
C ALA A 25 -7.04 4.52 11.75
N THR A 26 -6.03 4.35 10.91
CA THR A 26 -5.12 5.44 10.55
C THR A 26 -5.82 6.53 9.74
N LEU A 27 -6.73 6.13 8.85
CA LEU A 27 -7.57 7.07 8.10
C LEU A 27 -8.53 7.83 9.03
N ALA A 28 -9.18 7.17 9.98
CA ALA A 28 -10.03 7.84 10.99
C ALA A 28 -9.23 8.88 11.80
N MET A 29 -8.02 8.53 12.25
CA MET A 29 -7.13 9.48 12.94
C MET A 29 -6.81 10.70 12.05
N ALA A 30 -6.49 10.49 10.77
CA ALA A 30 -6.20 11.57 9.83
C ALA A 30 -7.41 12.47 9.57
N LEU A 31 -8.59 11.89 9.37
CA LEU A 31 -9.84 12.62 9.14
C LEU A 31 -10.27 13.43 10.37
N SER A 32 -10.07 12.89 11.58
CA SER A 32 -10.39 13.58 12.83
C SER A 32 -9.63 14.89 13.01
N PHE A 33 -8.42 15.00 12.44
CA PHE A 33 -7.65 16.26 12.43
C PHE A 33 -8.40 17.40 11.74
N TRP A 34 -9.23 17.07 10.75
CA TRP A 34 -10.07 18.00 10.00
C TRP A 34 -11.50 18.11 10.56
N GLY A 35 -11.76 17.55 11.74
CA GLY A 35 -13.06 17.62 12.40
C GLY A 35 -14.10 16.62 11.87
N TRP A 36 -13.68 15.60 11.11
CA TRP A 36 -14.57 14.50 10.74
C TRP A 36 -15.04 13.74 11.98
N GLU A 37 -16.33 13.38 12.00
CA GLU A 37 -16.95 12.59 13.06
C GLU A 37 -17.19 11.16 12.56
N GLY A 38 -16.67 10.16 13.29
CA GLY A 38 -16.82 8.75 12.99
C GLY A 38 -15.70 7.93 13.61
N SER A 39 -15.55 6.68 13.15
CA SER A 39 -14.55 5.74 13.64
C SER A 39 -14.01 4.88 12.50
N GLN A 40 -12.96 4.11 12.81
CA GLN A 40 -12.45 3.08 11.89
C GLN A 40 -13.53 2.09 11.40
N TYR A 41 -14.62 1.90 12.14
CA TYR A 41 -15.65 0.92 11.79
C TYR A 41 -16.59 1.43 10.69
N ASP A 42 -16.83 2.74 10.66
CA ASP A 42 -17.60 3.41 9.60
C ASP A 42 -16.81 3.40 8.28
N ILE A 43 -15.48 3.48 8.38
CA ILE A 43 -14.58 3.33 7.22
C ILE A 43 -14.52 1.87 6.79
N ALA A 44 -14.26 0.96 7.74
CA ALA A 44 -14.08 -0.46 7.47
C ALA A 44 -15.32 -1.11 6.84
N SER A 45 -16.54 -0.65 7.14
CA SER A 45 -17.75 -1.19 6.51
C SER A 45 -17.82 -0.94 5.00
N GLU A 46 -17.13 0.08 4.50
CA GLU A 46 -17.09 0.44 3.08
C GLU A 46 -15.86 -0.14 2.38
N VAL A 47 -14.68 -0.04 3.02
CA VAL A 47 -13.40 -0.41 2.37
C VAL A 47 -12.97 -1.85 2.63
N LYS A 48 -13.65 -2.59 3.52
CA LYS A 48 -13.36 -4.00 3.79
C LYS A 48 -14.55 -4.87 3.41
N PRO A 49 -14.59 -5.41 2.18
CA PRO A 49 -15.69 -6.26 1.71
C PRO A 49 -15.81 -7.55 2.54
N TYR A 50 -14.72 -7.98 3.18
CA TYR A 50 -14.69 -9.05 4.15
C TYR A 50 -13.95 -8.64 5.43
N THR A 51 -14.52 -8.96 6.59
CA THR A 51 -13.96 -8.57 7.89
C THR A 51 -12.57 -9.16 8.16
N GLY A 52 -12.29 -10.31 7.56
CA GLY A 52 -11.00 -11.00 7.64
C GLY A 52 -9.97 -10.55 6.61
N ASP A 53 -10.30 -9.58 5.75
CA ASP A 53 -9.36 -8.95 4.82
C ASP A 53 -8.10 -8.49 5.58
N LYS A 54 -6.94 -8.75 4.97
CA LYS A 54 -5.62 -8.56 5.57
C LYS A 54 -5.05 -7.17 5.25
N ASN A 55 -5.57 -6.49 4.24
CA ASN A 55 -5.09 -5.17 3.83
C ASN A 55 -6.25 -4.24 3.43
N VAL A 56 -5.97 -2.94 3.39
CA VAL A 56 -6.76 -1.98 2.61
C VAL A 56 -5.76 -1.23 1.74
N MET A 57 -5.98 -1.22 0.44
CA MET A 57 -5.08 -0.58 -0.52
C MET A 57 -5.19 0.95 -0.42
N PRO A 58 -4.11 1.71 -0.71
CA PRO A 58 -4.16 3.17 -0.65
C PRO A 58 -5.25 3.82 -1.50
N PHE A 59 -5.59 3.21 -2.65
CA PHE A 59 -6.65 3.73 -3.53
C PHE A 59 -8.05 3.52 -2.94
N GLU A 60 -8.28 2.49 -2.12
CA GLU A 60 -9.58 2.25 -1.47
C GLU A 60 -9.82 3.27 -0.36
N MET A 61 -8.77 3.61 0.40
CA MET A 61 -8.82 4.72 1.34
C MET A 61 -9.07 6.05 0.63
N ALA A 62 -8.47 6.25 -0.54
CA ALA A 62 -8.70 7.46 -1.32
C ALA A 62 -10.13 7.55 -1.85
N ASP A 63 -10.65 6.45 -2.41
CA ASP A 63 -12.03 6.36 -2.88
C ASP A 63 -13.02 6.63 -1.75
N TYR A 64 -12.79 6.08 -0.54
CA TYR A 64 -13.62 6.40 0.63
C TYR A 64 -13.65 7.90 0.93
N ILE A 65 -12.49 8.57 0.94
CA ILE A 65 -12.40 10.01 1.20
C ILE A 65 -13.21 10.78 0.16
N GLU A 66 -13.00 10.48 -1.12
CA GLU A 66 -13.62 11.20 -2.25
C GLU A 66 -15.13 10.96 -2.36
N THR A 67 -15.63 9.82 -1.88
CA THR A 67 -17.04 9.42 -2.02
C THR A 67 -17.88 9.61 -0.76
N HIS A 68 -17.27 9.58 0.43
CA HIS A 68 -17.97 9.60 1.71
C HIS A 68 -17.65 10.83 2.58
N THR A 69 -16.79 11.74 2.13
CA THR A 69 -16.42 12.95 2.87
C THR A 69 -16.37 14.20 1.98
N ASP A 70 -16.27 15.37 2.58
CA ASP A 70 -16.06 16.65 1.88
C ASP A 70 -14.56 16.98 1.69
N PHE A 71 -13.66 16.03 1.94
CA PHE A 71 -12.21 16.21 1.82
C PHE A 71 -11.68 15.73 0.46
N SER A 72 -10.45 16.12 0.17
CA SER A 72 -9.66 15.61 -0.94
C SER A 72 -8.42 14.90 -0.44
N VAL A 73 -7.83 14.09 -1.30
CA VAL A 73 -6.64 13.29 -0.99
C VAL A 73 -5.68 13.24 -2.16
N ILE A 74 -4.39 13.29 -1.84
CA ILE A 74 -3.32 12.97 -2.80
C ILE A 74 -2.60 11.73 -2.31
N VAL A 75 -2.65 10.67 -3.12
CA VAL A 75 -1.88 9.43 -2.95
C VAL A 75 -0.72 9.43 -3.94
N ARG A 76 0.50 9.20 -3.45
CA ARG A 76 1.72 9.10 -4.27
C ARG A 76 2.70 8.10 -3.67
N MET A 77 3.68 7.71 -4.47
CA MET A 77 4.87 6.97 -4.05
C MET A 77 6.11 7.84 -4.24
N GLY A 78 7.25 7.36 -3.77
CA GLY A 78 8.52 8.07 -3.90
C GLY A 78 8.63 9.23 -2.90
N GLY A 79 7.86 9.23 -1.81
CA GLY A 79 7.98 10.22 -0.77
C GLY A 79 9.41 10.33 -0.21
N GLU A 80 9.73 11.51 0.32
CA GLU A 80 11.04 11.84 0.88
C GLU A 80 10.87 12.35 2.31
N LEU A 81 11.86 12.14 3.17
CA LEU A 81 11.79 12.64 4.55
C LEU A 81 11.60 14.16 4.61
N ASP A 82 12.26 14.90 3.71
CA ASP A 82 12.11 16.35 3.61
C ASP A 82 10.72 16.74 3.10
N LEU A 83 10.09 15.93 2.24
CA LEU A 83 8.71 16.17 1.82
C LEU A 83 7.75 15.99 3.00
N LEU A 84 7.90 14.93 3.80
CA LEU A 84 7.11 14.74 5.02
C LEU A 84 7.26 15.95 5.95
N LYS A 85 8.49 16.41 6.20
CA LYS A 85 8.74 17.61 7.03
C LYS A 85 8.05 18.86 6.47
N ARG A 86 8.09 19.07 5.15
CA ARG A 86 7.41 20.20 4.50
C ARG A 86 5.89 20.15 4.67
N LEU A 87 5.27 18.99 4.45
CA LEU A 87 3.83 18.78 4.64
C LEU A 87 3.41 19.02 6.09
N ILE A 88 4.14 18.44 7.04
CA ILE A 88 3.88 18.61 8.47
C ILE A 88 4.06 20.07 8.90
N ALA A 89 5.12 20.75 8.43
CA ALA A 89 5.34 22.16 8.71
C ALA A 89 4.27 23.08 8.09
N ALA A 90 3.62 22.63 7.01
CA ALA A 90 2.51 23.32 6.38
C ALA A 90 1.15 23.01 7.03
N GLY A 91 1.09 22.14 8.05
CA GLY A 91 -0.13 21.84 8.79
C GLY A 91 -0.85 20.56 8.35
N TYR A 92 -0.25 19.74 7.48
CA TYR A 92 -0.86 18.52 6.95
C TYR A 92 -0.26 17.27 7.62
N PRO A 93 -1.02 16.52 8.44
CA PRO A 93 -0.59 15.20 8.87
C PRO A 93 -0.55 14.26 7.65
N VAL A 94 0.36 13.29 7.66
CA VAL A 94 0.61 12.43 6.49
C VAL A 94 0.45 10.98 6.88
N ILE A 95 -0.43 10.27 6.19
CA ILE A 95 -0.51 8.81 6.31
C ILE A 95 0.61 8.21 5.47
N ILE A 96 1.33 7.24 6.01
CA ILE A 96 2.29 6.43 5.26
C ILE A 96 1.94 4.95 5.38
N GLU A 97 2.30 4.18 4.37
CA GLU A 97 2.31 2.72 4.44
C GLU A 97 3.75 2.25 4.62
N LYS A 98 4.03 1.39 5.59
CA LYS A 98 5.40 0.97 5.90
C LYS A 98 5.45 -0.48 6.37
N GLY A 99 6.65 -1.05 6.36
CA GLY A 99 6.92 -2.30 7.05
C GLY A 99 6.74 -2.17 8.56
N PHE A 100 6.38 -3.26 9.22
CA PHE A 100 6.21 -3.31 10.67
C PHE A 100 6.58 -4.68 11.23
N GLU A 101 7.38 -4.65 12.28
CA GLU A 101 7.89 -5.81 13.01
C GLU A 101 7.84 -5.47 14.51
N ASP A 102 7.29 -6.38 15.31
CA ASP A 102 7.26 -6.27 16.77
C ASP A 102 7.41 -7.66 17.38
N SER A 103 7.99 -7.72 18.58
CA SER A 103 8.14 -8.96 19.37
C SER A 103 6.84 -9.73 19.62
N LYS A 104 5.67 -9.08 19.51
CA LYS A 104 4.34 -9.65 19.77
C LYS A 104 3.82 -10.51 18.61
N PHE A 105 4.39 -10.43 17.42
CA PHE A 105 3.98 -11.25 16.27
C PHE A 105 5.18 -11.74 15.47
N ASN A 106 4.96 -12.77 14.66
CA ASN A 106 6.04 -13.39 13.90
C ASN A 106 6.23 -12.73 12.54
N GLY A 107 7.46 -12.29 12.28
CA GLY A 107 7.93 -11.77 11.01
C GLY A 107 7.33 -10.44 10.60
N TRP A 108 7.61 -10.04 9.36
CA TRP A 108 7.23 -8.76 8.78
C TRP A 108 5.78 -8.68 8.31
N MET A 109 5.15 -7.53 8.51
CA MET A 109 3.86 -7.19 7.92
C MET A 109 3.81 -5.73 7.44
N GLY A 110 2.83 -5.41 6.60
CA GLY A 110 2.48 -4.04 6.25
C GLY A 110 1.69 -3.37 7.35
N HIS A 111 1.85 -2.05 7.48
CA HIS A 111 1.16 -1.24 8.47
C HIS A 111 1.01 0.20 7.99
N TYR A 112 -0.11 0.82 8.35
CA TYR A 112 -0.32 2.25 8.15
C TYR A 112 -0.01 3.02 9.42
N GLU A 113 0.56 4.21 9.24
CA GLU A 113 0.93 5.08 10.35
C GLU A 113 0.68 6.55 9.99
N LEU A 114 0.19 7.33 10.96
CA LEU A 114 -0.06 8.77 10.77
C LEU A 114 1.10 9.58 11.35
N ILE A 115 1.86 10.24 10.49
CA ILE A 115 2.94 11.15 10.90
C ILE A 115 2.35 12.51 11.24
N THR A 116 2.64 13.01 12.44
CA THR A 116 2.08 14.28 12.97
C THR A 116 3.12 15.26 13.48
N GLY A 117 4.40 14.91 13.46
CA GLY A 117 5.45 15.81 13.92
C GLY A 117 6.83 15.37 13.50
N PHE A 118 7.80 16.26 13.66
CA PHE A 118 9.22 15.96 13.54
C PHE A 118 10.04 16.88 14.45
N ASP A 119 11.24 16.42 14.80
CA ASP A 119 12.21 17.13 15.60
C ASP A 119 13.60 16.89 15.01
N ASN A 120 14.19 17.92 14.40
CA ASN A 120 15.51 17.83 13.77
C ASN A 120 16.65 17.76 14.79
N ASP A 121 16.46 18.20 16.03
CA ASP A 121 17.49 18.12 17.07
C ASP A 121 17.67 16.66 17.54
N THR A 122 16.57 15.92 17.62
CA THR A 122 16.55 14.51 18.05
C THR A 122 16.49 13.52 16.89
N HIS A 123 16.42 14.01 15.65
CA HIS A 123 16.35 13.24 14.40
C HIS A 123 15.18 12.24 14.37
N ARG A 124 13.99 12.69 14.79
CA ARG A 124 12.82 11.83 14.98
C ARG A 124 11.54 12.40 14.39
N PHE A 125 10.71 11.53 13.85
CA PHE A 125 9.30 11.81 13.56
C PHE A 125 8.44 11.42 14.77
N THR A 126 7.34 12.14 14.96
CA THR A 126 6.24 11.74 15.84
C THR A 126 5.16 11.07 14.99
N ALA A 127 4.77 9.87 15.39
CA ALA A 127 3.73 9.09 14.75
C ALA A 127 2.58 8.77 15.70
N GLN A 128 1.37 8.68 15.15
CA GLN A 128 0.20 8.08 15.80
C GLN A 128 0.02 6.70 15.21
N ASP A 129 0.36 5.68 16.01
CA ASP A 129 0.30 4.29 15.58
C ASP A 129 -0.96 3.63 16.16
N SER A 130 -1.78 3.02 15.32
CA SER A 130 -3.03 2.40 15.73
C SER A 130 -2.81 1.09 16.51
N TYR A 131 -1.63 0.48 16.44
CA TYR A 131 -1.24 -0.72 17.19
C TYR A 131 -0.40 -0.38 18.43
N MET A 132 0.61 0.48 18.28
CA MET A 132 1.59 0.80 19.33
C MET A 132 1.14 1.92 20.27
N GLY A 133 0.21 2.78 19.82
CA GLY A 133 -0.33 3.89 20.59
C GLY A 133 0.11 5.27 20.07
N PRO A 134 -0.28 6.35 20.77
CA PRO A 134 -0.04 7.71 20.31
C PRO A 134 1.39 8.20 20.56
N ASN A 135 1.83 9.15 19.74
CA ASN A 135 3.08 9.91 19.87
C ASN A 135 4.37 9.07 19.91
N ILE A 136 4.40 7.97 19.16
CA ILE A 136 5.60 7.15 18.99
C ILE A 136 6.70 7.99 18.34
N GLN A 137 7.91 7.89 18.87
CA GLN A 137 9.07 8.63 18.40
C GLN A 137 9.97 7.73 17.55
N ILE A 138 10.00 7.96 16.24
CA ILE A 138 10.68 7.09 15.28
C ILE A 138 11.91 7.80 14.71
N PRO A 139 13.12 7.23 14.80
CA PRO A 139 14.29 7.81 14.15
C PRO A 139 14.07 7.96 12.65
N PHE A 140 14.57 9.04 12.05
CA PHE A 140 14.44 9.32 10.61
C PHE A 140 14.86 8.14 9.72
N GLU A 141 16.04 7.57 9.98
CA GLU A 141 16.62 6.45 9.23
C GLU A 141 15.78 5.18 9.39
N THR A 142 15.24 4.95 10.59
CA THR A 142 14.35 3.81 10.86
C THR A 142 13.05 3.96 10.08
N LEU A 143 12.40 5.12 10.12
CA LEU A 143 11.20 5.38 9.34
C LEU A 143 11.46 5.15 7.86
N GLU A 144 12.55 5.72 7.32
CA GLU A 144 12.91 5.60 5.92
C GLU A 144 13.09 4.14 5.48
N SER A 145 13.80 3.32 6.27
CA SER A 145 13.98 1.90 5.97
C SER A 145 12.68 1.11 5.93
N TYR A 146 11.78 1.31 6.91
CA TYR A 146 10.49 0.63 6.90
C TYR A 146 9.56 1.16 5.80
N TRP A 147 9.59 2.47 5.54
CA TRP A 147 8.76 3.11 4.52
C TRP A 147 9.15 2.70 3.09
N ARG A 148 10.44 2.40 2.87
CA ARG A 148 10.94 1.83 1.60
C ARG A 148 10.21 0.56 1.22
N ALA A 149 9.77 -0.27 2.18
CA ALA A 149 9.10 -1.52 1.85
C ALA A 149 7.78 -1.33 1.05
N PHE A 150 7.24 -0.12 1.04
CA PHE A 150 6.01 0.26 0.33
C PHE A 150 6.25 1.42 -0.62
N ASN A 151 7.41 1.43 -1.28
CA ASN A 151 7.77 2.43 -2.29
C ASN A 151 7.61 3.88 -1.80
N PHE A 152 7.80 4.12 -0.51
CA PHE A 152 7.59 5.44 0.09
C PHE A 152 6.18 6.00 -0.19
N THR A 153 5.14 5.15 -0.14
CA THR A 153 3.74 5.53 -0.31
C THR A 153 3.29 6.47 0.79
N TYR A 154 2.65 7.58 0.39
CA TYR A 154 2.03 8.52 1.32
C TYR A 154 0.68 9.02 0.82
N LEU A 155 -0.17 9.38 1.77
CA LEU A 155 -1.46 10.03 1.52
C LEU A 155 -1.52 11.33 2.33
N VAL A 156 -1.96 12.38 1.66
CA VAL A 156 -2.23 13.69 2.29
C VAL A 156 -3.71 13.98 2.12
N VAL A 157 -4.44 14.01 3.23
CA VAL A 157 -5.87 14.36 3.27
C VAL A 157 -6.00 15.83 3.65
N TYR A 158 -6.86 16.57 2.96
CA TYR A 158 -7.03 18.01 3.16
C TYR A 158 -8.43 18.49 2.77
N PRO A 159 -8.94 19.58 3.37
CA PRO A 159 -10.14 20.27 2.90
C PRO A 159 -9.95 20.80 1.47
N VAL A 160 -10.95 20.65 0.61
CA VAL A 160 -10.89 21.01 -0.83
C VAL A 160 -10.36 22.44 -1.04
N GLU A 161 -10.72 23.37 -0.17
CA GLU A 161 -10.26 24.76 -0.23
C GLU A 161 -8.75 24.96 -0.05
N GLN A 162 -8.04 23.96 0.46
CA GLN A 162 -6.59 23.96 0.66
C GLN A 162 -5.80 23.29 -0.46
N GLU A 163 -6.45 22.86 -1.54
CA GLU A 163 -5.81 22.11 -2.63
C GLU A 163 -4.58 22.84 -3.21
N LEU A 164 -4.68 24.15 -3.44
CA LEU A 164 -3.57 24.94 -4.00
C LEU A 164 -2.37 25.02 -3.05
N ASP A 165 -2.60 25.03 -1.74
CA ASP A 165 -1.53 25.05 -0.73
C ASP A 165 -0.81 23.69 -0.69
N VAL A 166 -1.56 22.58 -0.73
CA VAL A 166 -0.99 21.23 -0.80
C VAL A 166 -0.18 21.02 -2.08
N ILE A 167 -0.71 21.42 -3.24
CA ILE A 167 0.01 21.37 -4.53
C ILE A 167 1.31 22.18 -4.45
N SER A 168 1.27 23.36 -3.83
CA SER A 168 2.45 24.21 -3.64
C SER A 168 3.54 23.52 -2.80
N VAL A 169 3.16 22.80 -1.74
CA VAL A 169 4.08 22.06 -0.86
C VAL A 169 4.68 20.84 -1.56
N LEU A 170 3.88 20.11 -2.34
CA LEU A 170 4.29 18.95 -3.12
C LEU A 170 5.20 19.32 -4.31
N ALA A 171 5.10 20.56 -4.80
CA ALA A 171 5.82 21.05 -5.97
C ALA A 171 5.65 20.11 -7.18
N TYR A 172 6.74 19.64 -7.80
CA TYR A 172 6.65 18.76 -8.97
C TYR A 172 5.97 17.42 -8.67
N GLN A 173 6.04 16.91 -7.43
CA GLN A 173 5.37 15.66 -7.06
C GLN A 173 3.84 15.80 -6.96
N ALA A 174 3.29 17.01 -7.08
CA ALA A 174 1.85 17.21 -7.25
C ALA A 174 1.37 16.62 -8.58
N GLU A 175 2.18 16.72 -9.64
CA GLU A 175 1.87 16.17 -10.95
C GLU A 175 2.10 14.64 -10.94
N LYS A 176 1.06 13.90 -11.31
CA LYS A 176 1.04 12.44 -11.14
C LYS A 176 2.12 11.75 -11.98
N ILE A 177 2.27 12.12 -13.26
CA ILE A 177 3.22 11.47 -14.16
C ILE A 177 4.66 11.70 -13.67
N PHE A 178 4.98 12.93 -13.25
CA PHE A 178 6.27 13.26 -12.66
C PHE A 178 6.51 12.46 -11.39
N ALA A 179 5.54 12.38 -10.47
CA ALA A 179 5.69 11.63 -9.24
C ALA A 179 5.91 10.12 -9.49
N ASP A 180 5.19 9.53 -10.44
CA ASP A 180 5.35 8.12 -10.82
C ASP A 180 6.76 7.86 -11.42
N GLN A 181 7.24 8.77 -12.27
CA GLN A 181 8.60 8.72 -12.82
C GLN A 181 9.67 8.94 -11.75
N PHE A 182 9.44 9.85 -10.82
CA PHE A 182 10.32 10.14 -9.70
C PHE A 182 10.48 8.92 -8.79
N ALA A 183 9.38 8.25 -8.44
CA ALA A 183 9.41 7.02 -7.66
C ALA A 183 10.22 5.90 -8.37
N ALA A 184 10.01 5.73 -9.69
CA ALA A 184 10.78 4.78 -10.48
C ALA A 184 12.28 5.12 -10.48
N GLN A 185 12.63 6.40 -10.62
CA GLN A 185 14.02 6.86 -10.62
C GLN A 185 14.67 6.65 -9.25
N LYS A 186 14.00 7.04 -8.16
CA LYS A 186 14.47 6.83 -6.79
C LYS A 186 14.81 5.37 -6.53
N ALA A 187 13.88 4.46 -6.85
CA ALA A 187 14.10 3.03 -6.69
C ALA A 187 15.29 2.51 -7.54
N SER A 188 15.51 3.11 -8.72
CA SER A 188 16.63 2.77 -9.60
C SER A 188 17.98 3.19 -9.04
N GLU A 189 18.03 4.35 -8.41
CA GLU A 189 19.23 4.85 -7.74
C GLU A 189 19.55 3.99 -6.51
N GLU A 190 18.54 3.69 -5.70
CA GLU A 190 18.64 2.85 -4.50
C GLU A 190 19.25 1.46 -4.78
N ILE A 191 18.91 0.84 -5.91
CA ILE A 191 19.48 -0.45 -6.34
C ILE A 191 21.02 -0.43 -6.41
N SER A 192 21.64 0.72 -6.71
CA SER A 192 23.08 0.81 -6.91
C SER A 192 23.90 0.79 -5.62
N TYR A 193 23.28 1.04 -4.47
CA TYR A 193 23.98 1.19 -3.18
C TYR A 193 23.36 0.44 -2.00
N LEU A 194 22.11 -0.02 -2.10
CA LEU A 194 21.50 -0.83 -1.04
C LEU A 194 21.95 -2.29 -1.11
N THR A 195 21.84 -2.98 0.01
CA THR A 195 22.15 -4.42 0.13
C THR A 195 21.00 -5.17 0.83
N ASP A 196 21.09 -6.50 0.82
CA ASP A 196 20.21 -7.39 1.58
C ASP A 196 18.72 -7.12 1.34
N ARG A 197 17.94 -6.99 2.42
CA ARG A 197 16.50 -6.76 2.37
C ARG A 197 16.11 -5.41 1.77
N ASP A 198 16.90 -4.37 2.01
CA ASP A 198 16.64 -3.04 1.45
C ASP A 198 16.84 -3.05 -0.07
N LEU A 199 17.82 -3.83 -0.58
CA LEU A 199 17.99 -4.05 -2.01
C LEU A 199 16.82 -4.82 -2.62
N PHE A 200 16.27 -5.81 -1.92
CA PHE A 200 15.03 -6.49 -2.32
C PHE A 200 13.89 -5.47 -2.50
N PHE A 201 13.67 -4.59 -1.51
CA PHE A 201 12.62 -3.58 -1.60
C PHE A 201 12.87 -2.57 -2.72
N ALA A 202 14.10 -2.15 -2.97
CA ALA A 202 14.40 -1.23 -4.07
C ALA A 202 14.06 -1.84 -5.45
N TRP A 203 14.40 -3.12 -5.68
CA TRP A 203 13.97 -3.84 -6.89
C TRP A 203 12.46 -3.98 -6.98
N PHE A 204 11.80 -4.33 -5.87
CA PHE A 204 10.35 -4.46 -5.83
C PHE A 204 9.65 -3.13 -6.12
N ASN A 205 10.11 -2.04 -5.51
CA ASN A 205 9.63 -0.68 -5.72
C ASN A 205 9.80 -0.23 -7.17
N ARG A 206 10.94 -0.52 -7.79
CA ARG A 206 11.16 -0.26 -9.22
C ARG A 206 10.12 -1.00 -10.06
N GLY A 207 9.85 -2.26 -9.74
CA GLY A 207 8.76 -3.03 -10.37
C GLY A 207 7.41 -2.34 -10.22
N SER A 208 7.04 -1.95 -8.99
CA SER A 208 5.75 -1.32 -8.69
C SER A 208 5.56 0.01 -9.41
N SER A 209 6.60 0.87 -9.45
CA SER A 209 6.54 2.11 -10.22
C SER A 209 6.45 1.87 -11.73
N LEU A 210 7.17 0.87 -12.26
CA LEU A 210 7.12 0.56 -13.69
C LEU A 210 5.77 -0.04 -14.13
N VAL A 211 5.09 -0.79 -13.26
CA VAL A 211 3.69 -1.23 -13.49
C VAL A 211 2.78 -0.02 -13.68
N ILE A 212 2.92 1.00 -12.85
CA ILE A 212 2.08 2.22 -12.92
C ILE A 212 2.40 3.03 -14.18
N LEU A 213 3.66 3.02 -14.62
CA LEU A 213 4.10 3.57 -15.90
C LEU A 213 3.77 2.66 -17.11
N GLN A 214 3.13 1.51 -16.88
CA GLN A 214 2.76 0.50 -17.88
C GLN A 214 3.96 -0.09 -18.65
N ASP A 215 5.17 0.02 -18.11
CA ASP A 215 6.36 -0.65 -18.62
C ASP A 215 6.47 -2.05 -18.00
N TYR A 216 5.52 -2.92 -18.37
CA TYR A 216 5.39 -4.25 -17.78
C TYR A 216 6.61 -5.15 -18.02
N THR A 217 7.33 -4.95 -19.13
CA THR A 217 8.53 -5.75 -19.46
C THR A 217 9.66 -5.46 -18.49
N ASN A 218 9.98 -4.18 -18.26
CA ASN A 218 11.00 -3.82 -17.28
C ASN A 218 10.51 -4.03 -15.85
N ALA A 219 9.21 -3.88 -15.58
CA ALA A 219 8.63 -4.22 -14.28
C ALA A 219 8.82 -5.70 -13.94
N ALA A 220 8.50 -6.61 -14.87
CA ALA A 220 8.66 -8.05 -14.67
C ALA A 220 10.13 -8.40 -14.37
N SER A 221 11.06 -7.80 -15.14
CA SER A 221 12.50 -7.98 -14.91
C SER A 221 12.93 -7.47 -13.52
N ALA A 222 12.39 -6.35 -13.05
CA ALA A 222 12.69 -5.81 -11.73
C ALA A 222 12.17 -6.73 -10.60
N TYR A 223 10.97 -7.27 -10.75
CA TYR A 223 10.43 -8.25 -9.81
C TYR A 223 11.22 -9.56 -9.80
N ASP A 224 11.67 -10.06 -10.97
CA ASP A 224 12.55 -11.23 -11.04
C ASP A 224 13.84 -11.00 -10.23
N GLN A 225 14.45 -9.81 -10.33
CA GLN A 225 15.62 -9.46 -9.51
C GLN A 225 15.30 -9.43 -8.01
N ALA A 226 14.16 -8.85 -7.63
CA ALA A 226 13.71 -8.86 -6.23
C ALA A 226 13.57 -10.30 -5.72
N PHE A 227 12.81 -11.15 -6.42
CA PHE A 227 12.61 -12.54 -5.98
C PHE A 227 13.89 -13.39 -6.03
N ALA A 228 14.84 -13.10 -6.91
CA ALA A 228 16.15 -13.75 -6.92
C ALA A 228 16.99 -13.44 -5.66
N LEU A 229 16.81 -12.26 -5.07
CA LEU A 229 17.48 -11.87 -3.82
C LEU A 229 16.81 -12.49 -2.60
N TYR A 230 15.52 -12.79 -2.66
CA TYR A 230 14.73 -13.22 -1.50
C TYR A 230 15.35 -14.40 -0.70
N PRO A 231 15.90 -15.46 -1.33
CA PRO A 231 16.57 -16.55 -0.58
C PRO A 231 17.82 -16.11 0.20
N SER A 232 18.50 -15.04 -0.23
CA SER A 232 19.69 -14.50 0.46
C SER A 232 19.36 -13.63 1.68
N ILE A 233 18.12 -13.18 1.81
CA ILE A 233 17.65 -12.47 3.00
C ILE A 233 17.55 -13.49 4.16
N GLN A 234 18.05 -13.11 5.33
CA GLN A 234 17.89 -13.89 6.57
C GLN A 234 16.42 -14.24 6.79
N GLU A 235 16.14 -15.48 7.18
CA GLU A 235 14.78 -16.02 7.21
C GLU A 235 13.83 -15.18 8.07
N GLU A 236 14.29 -14.70 9.22
CA GLU A 236 13.53 -13.89 10.16
C GLU A 236 13.21 -12.49 9.61
N ALA A 237 14.02 -11.98 8.68
CA ALA A 237 13.87 -10.68 8.05
C ALA A 237 13.17 -10.74 6.68
N ARG A 238 12.75 -11.92 6.22
CA ARG A 238 12.08 -12.06 4.92
C ARG A 238 10.70 -11.41 4.94
N PRO A 239 10.36 -10.54 3.97
CA PRO A 239 9.03 -9.95 3.84
C PRO A 239 8.05 -10.95 3.21
N TRP A 240 7.79 -12.07 3.88
CA TRP A 240 7.01 -13.19 3.31
C TRP A 240 5.54 -12.87 3.04
N ARG A 241 5.01 -11.80 3.65
CA ARG A 241 3.65 -11.27 3.41
C ARG A 241 3.60 -10.23 2.30
N MET A 242 4.66 -10.00 1.53
CA MET A 242 4.71 -8.91 0.53
C MET A 242 3.52 -8.91 -0.44
N MET A 243 3.15 -10.09 -0.94
CA MET A 243 2.03 -10.28 -1.87
C MET A 243 0.65 -10.10 -1.23
N TRP A 244 0.56 -9.96 0.09
CA TRP A 244 -0.70 -9.63 0.77
C TRP A 244 -1.05 -8.14 0.65
N TYR A 245 -0.05 -7.31 0.36
CA TYR A 245 -0.20 -5.85 0.33
C TYR A 245 0.05 -5.25 -1.05
N GLN A 246 0.73 -5.98 -1.96
CA GLN A 246 1.11 -5.45 -3.27
C GLN A 246 0.87 -6.49 -4.36
N THR A 247 0.10 -6.09 -5.38
CA THR A 247 -0.32 -6.96 -6.51
C THR A 247 0.47 -6.72 -7.80
N GLY A 248 1.42 -5.76 -7.79
CA GLY A 248 2.19 -5.36 -8.97
C GLY A 248 2.88 -6.50 -9.75
N PRO A 249 3.44 -7.54 -9.10
CA PRO A 249 3.98 -8.70 -9.82
C PRO A 249 2.96 -9.42 -10.71
N TYR A 250 1.69 -9.51 -10.29
CA TYR A 250 0.64 -10.13 -11.11
C TYR A 250 0.40 -9.35 -12.40
N TRP A 251 0.31 -8.01 -12.31
CA TRP A 251 0.21 -7.15 -13.48
C TRP A 251 1.39 -7.35 -14.42
N ALA A 252 2.62 -7.23 -13.91
CA ALA A 252 3.84 -7.31 -14.72
C ALA A 252 3.95 -8.64 -15.46
N TYR A 253 3.72 -9.76 -14.79
CA TYR A 253 3.80 -11.09 -15.41
C TYR A 253 2.62 -11.34 -16.36
N TYR A 254 1.40 -10.96 -16.00
CA TYR A 254 0.25 -11.17 -16.87
C TYR A 254 0.38 -10.41 -18.20
N TYR A 255 0.71 -9.11 -18.16
CA TYR A 255 0.83 -8.28 -19.35
C TYR A 255 2.08 -8.55 -20.19
N THR A 256 3.01 -9.38 -19.70
CA THR A 256 4.15 -9.90 -20.47
C THR A 256 3.94 -11.32 -20.98
N GLY A 257 2.74 -11.89 -20.81
CA GLY A 257 2.39 -13.25 -21.26
C GLY A 257 2.95 -14.37 -20.38
N ARG A 258 3.50 -14.03 -19.22
CA ARG A 258 4.05 -14.96 -18.22
C ARG A 258 2.94 -15.55 -17.34
N TYR A 259 1.93 -16.15 -17.97
CA TYR A 259 0.72 -16.62 -17.28
C TYR A 259 1.01 -17.72 -16.26
N GLN A 260 1.94 -18.64 -16.56
CA GLN A 260 2.32 -19.67 -15.60
C GLN A 260 2.95 -19.07 -14.34
N ASP A 261 3.79 -18.02 -14.47
CA ASP A 261 4.37 -17.34 -13.32
C ASP A 261 3.31 -16.65 -12.44
N VAL A 262 2.25 -16.10 -13.05
CA VAL A 262 1.09 -15.57 -12.30
C VAL A 262 0.40 -16.69 -11.52
N ILE A 263 0.17 -17.84 -12.14
CA ILE A 263 -0.47 -19.00 -11.50
C ILE A 263 0.38 -19.50 -10.33
N ASP A 264 1.68 -19.66 -10.54
CA ASP A 264 2.61 -20.18 -9.53
C ASP A 264 2.75 -19.21 -8.35
N LEU A 265 2.86 -17.90 -8.63
CA LEU A 265 2.95 -16.88 -7.60
C LEU A 265 1.67 -16.78 -6.77
N ALA A 266 0.50 -16.75 -7.42
CA ALA A 266 -0.78 -16.68 -6.74
C ALA A 266 -1.06 -17.94 -5.92
N THR A 267 -0.72 -19.11 -6.46
CA THR A 267 -0.84 -20.39 -5.74
C THR A 267 0.07 -20.42 -4.53
N THR A 268 1.34 -20.07 -4.68
CA THR A 268 2.29 -19.99 -3.56
C THR A 268 1.83 -18.98 -2.50
N THR A 269 1.27 -17.85 -2.92
CA THR A 269 0.75 -16.83 -2.00
C THR A 269 -0.40 -17.38 -1.17
N LEU A 270 -1.40 -18.00 -1.82
CA LEU A 270 -2.57 -18.56 -1.15
C LEU A 270 -2.20 -19.77 -0.27
N ASP A 271 -1.35 -20.67 -0.74
CA ASP A 271 -0.95 -21.89 -0.01
C ASP A 271 -0.16 -21.59 1.27
N ASN A 272 0.57 -20.46 1.30
CA ASN A 272 1.34 -20.03 2.47
C ASN A 272 0.49 -19.28 3.51
N MET A 273 -0.78 -19.01 3.23
CA MET A 273 -1.70 -18.39 4.19
C MET A 273 -2.37 -19.44 5.08
N SER A 274 -2.53 -19.14 6.36
CA SER A 274 -3.41 -19.94 7.22
C SER A 274 -4.87 -19.84 6.80
N GLU A 275 -5.25 -18.71 6.22
CA GLU A 275 -6.58 -18.42 5.67
C GLU A 275 -6.40 -17.76 4.30
N PRO A 276 -6.62 -18.48 3.19
CA PRO A 276 -6.36 -17.99 1.84
C PRO A 276 -7.48 -17.07 1.36
N VAL A 277 -7.51 -15.84 1.90
CA VAL A 277 -8.62 -14.88 1.74
C VAL A 277 -8.35 -13.77 0.73
N LEU A 278 -7.18 -13.74 0.08
CA LEU A 278 -6.80 -12.67 -0.86
C LEU A 278 -7.53 -12.84 -2.19
N GLU A 279 -8.63 -12.11 -2.36
CA GLU A 279 -9.49 -12.17 -3.54
C GLU A 279 -8.75 -11.81 -4.84
N GLU A 280 -7.76 -10.92 -4.78
CA GLU A 280 -7.01 -10.50 -5.96
C GLU A 280 -6.08 -11.63 -6.42
N SER A 281 -5.53 -12.41 -5.49
CA SER A 281 -4.71 -13.57 -5.86
C SER A 281 -5.54 -14.61 -6.61
N TYR A 282 -6.80 -14.84 -6.20
CA TYR A 282 -7.72 -15.68 -6.97
C TYR A 282 -8.05 -15.05 -8.34
N PHE A 283 -8.37 -13.76 -8.37
CA PHE A 283 -8.70 -13.07 -9.62
C PHE A 283 -7.56 -13.14 -10.64
N TRP A 284 -6.32 -12.82 -10.24
CA TRP A 284 -5.16 -12.89 -11.12
C TRP A 284 -4.84 -14.30 -11.59
N ARG A 285 -4.94 -15.30 -10.70
CA ARG A 285 -4.79 -16.70 -11.09
C ARG A 285 -5.85 -17.14 -12.09
N ALA A 286 -7.09 -16.67 -11.93
CA ALA A 286 -8.17 -16.94 -12.86
C ALA A 286 -7.88 -16.38 -14.26
N LEU A 287 -7.47 -15.10 -14.34
CA LEU A 287 -7.11 -14.47 -15.62
C LEU A 287 -6.00 -15.25 -16.33
N ALA A 288 -4.97 -15.66 -15.59
CA ALA A 288 -3.85 -16.41 -16.13
C ALA A 288 -4.26 -17.82 -16.59
N LYS A 289 -5.10 -18.53 -15.82
CA LYS A 289 -5.66 -19.84 -16.21
C LYS A 289 -6.49 -19.74 -17.48
N GLU A 290 -7.36 -18.72 -17.58
CA GLU A 290 -8.14 -18.47 -18.77
C GLU A 290 -7.24 -18.22 -19.99
N ALA A 291 -6.20 -17.40 -19.84
CA ALA A 291 -5.25 -17.12 -20.92
C ALA A 291 -4.51 -18.38 -21.42
N LEU A 292 -4.38 -19.41 -20.58
CA LEU A 292 -3.84 -20.73 -20.93
C LEU A 292 -4.92 -21.75 -21.37
N GLY A 293 -6.19 -21.34 -21.42
CA GLY A 293 -7.31 -22.18 -21.85
C GLY A 293 -7.96 -23.02 -20.75
N ASP A 294 -7.54 -22.89 -19.49
CA ASP A 294 -8.19 -23.54 -18.34
C ASP A 294 -9.39 -22.72 -17.84
N ILE A 295 -10.48 -22.76 -18.62
CA ILE A 295 -11.71 -22.02 -18.33
C ILE A 295 -12.38 -22.51 -17.04
N ASN A 296 -12.29 -23.82 -16.74
CA ASN A 296 -12.88 -24.39 -15.53
C ASN A 296 -12.15 -23.90 -14.29
N GLY A 297 -10.81 -24.00 -14.27
CA GLY A 297 -10.00 -23.51 -13.16
C GLY A 297 -10.11 -22.00 -12.99
N ALA A 298 -10.25 -21.24 -14.08
CA ALA A 298 -10.53 -19.80 -14.01
C ALA A 298 -11.89 -19.51 -13.36
N SER A 299 -12.95 -20.23 -13.76
CA SER A 299 -14.27 -20.08 -13.17
C SER A 299 -14.28 -20.38 -11.67
N ASP A 300 -13.53 -21.40 -11.24
CA ASP A 300 -13.47 -21.78 -9.82
C ASP A 300 -12.77 -20.70 -8.99
N ASP A 301 -11.66 -20.15 -9.48
CA ASP A 301 -10.97 -19.04 -8.82
C ASP A 301 -11.83 -17.76 -8.79
N LEU A 302 -12.55 -17.42 -9.87
CA LEU A 302 -13.46 -16.27 -9.87
C LEU A 302 -14.57 -16.42 -8.83
N ARG A 303 -15.18 -17.60 -8.72
CA ARG A 303 -16.19 -17.86 -7.68
C ARG A 303 -15.59 -17.76 -6.29
N GLN A 304 -14.38 -18.27 -6.09
CA GLN A 304 -13.69 -18.18 -4.81
C GLN A 304 -13.34 -16.74 -4.43
N SER A 305 -12.96 -15.91 -5.41
CA SER A 305 -12.78 -14.46 -5.24
C SER A 305 -14.07 -13.80 -4.72
N LEU A 306 -15.24 -14.14 -5.28
CA LEU A 306 -16.54 -13.62 -4.81
C LEU A 306 -16.97 -14.10 -3.42
N VAL A 307 -16.41 -15.20 -2.90
CA VAL A 307 -16.66 -15.63 -1.52
C VAL A 307 -16.06 -14.62 -0.53
N TYR A 308 -14.91 -14.05 -0.87
CA TYR A 308 -14.19 -13.10 -0.02
C TYR A 308 -14.47 -11.65 -0.38
N HIS A 309 -14.88 -11.36 -1.62
CA HIS A 309 -15.33 -10.03 -2.01
C HIS A 309 -16.66 -10.12 -2.77
N PRO A 310 -17.78 -10.28 -2.03
CA PRO A 310 -19.10 -10.26 -2.65
C PRO A 310 -19.33 -8.94 -3.40
N GLY A 311 -19.66 -9.02 -4.69
CA GLY A 311 -19.87 -7.82 -5.49
C GLY A 311 -18.62 -7.27 -6.19
N PHE A 312 -17.49 -7.99 -6.15
CA PHE A 312 -16.25 -7.52 -6.79
C PHE A 312 -16.42 -7.34 -8.31
N GLU A 313 -16.60 -6.09 -8.74
CA GLU A 313 -17.00 -5.76 -10.11
C GLU A 313 -16.05 -6.33 -11.20
N PRO A 314 -14.71 -6.30 -11.04
CA PRO A 314 -13.80 -6.97 -11.97
C PRO A 314 -14.14 -8.45 -12.19
N VAL A 315 -14.48 -9.18 -11.12
CA VAL A 315 -14.87 -10.59 -11.21
C VAL A 315 -16.23 -10.77 -11.87
N LEU A 316 -17.22 -9.96 -11.47
CA LEU A 316 -18.58 -10.02 -12.03
C LEU A 316 -18.57 -9.77 -13.54
N SER A 317 -17.91 -8.69 -13.96
CA SER A 317 -17.68 -8.35 -15.36
C SER A 317 -17.00 -9.47 -16.14
N HIS A 318 -16.07 -10.20 -15.50
CA HIS A 318 -15.33 -11.29 -16.14
C HIS A 318 -16.15 -12.58 -16.26
N LEU A 319 -16.87 -12.96 -15.22
CA LEU A 319 -17.82 -14.09 -15.27
C LEU A 319 -18.90 -13.87 -16.34
N GLN A 320 -19.40 -12.64 -16.48
CA GLN A 320 -20.35 -12.28 -17.52
C GLN A 320 -19.75 -12.48 -18.93
N LYS A 321 -18.50 -12.06 -19.16
CA LYS A 321 -17.80 -12.27 -20.44
C LYS A 321 -17.64 -13.76 -20.78
N LEU A 322 -17.40 -14.59 -19.76
CA LEU A 322 -17.29 -16.04 -19.91
C LEU A 322 -18.65 -16.75 -20.07
N GLY A 323 -19.78 -16.03 -19.92
CA GLY A 323 -21.12 -16.62 -19.97
C GLY A 323 -21.43 -17.52 -18.77
N ILE A 324 -20.77 -17.31 -17.64
CA ILE A 324 -20.88 -18.13 -16.43
C ILE A 324 -21.81 -17.44 -15.43
N SER A 325 -22.71 -18.21 -14.81
CA SER A 325 -23.60 -17.70 -13.75
C SER A 325 -22.80 -17.17 -12.55
N THR A 326 -23.21 -16.01 -12.03
CA THR A 326 -22.64 -15.37 -10.85
C THR A 326 -23.12 -15.98 -9.53
N SER A 327 -24.03 -16.96 -9.57
CA SER A 327 -24.49 -17.69 -8.40
C SER A 327 -23.35 -18.52 -7.79
N THR A 328 -22.94 -18.18 -6.57
CA THR A 328 -22.08 -19.01 -5.71
C THR A 328 -22.78 -20.35 -5.45
N PRO A 329 -22.09 -21.50 -5.54
CA PRO A 329 -22.64 -22.79 -5.16
C PRO A 329 -22.95 -22.90 -3.66
#